data_AF-A0A0L8I1W7-F1
#
_entry.id   AF-A0A0L8I1W7-F1
#
_cell.length_a   1.000
_cell.length_b   1.000
_cell.length_c   1.000
_cell.angle_alpha   90.00
_cell.angle_beta   90.00
_cell.angle_gamma   90.00
#
_symmetry.space_group_name_H-M   'P 1'
#
loop_
_entity.id
_entity.type
_entity.pdbx_description
1 polymer ?
#
loop_
_entity_poly.entity_id
_entity_poly.type
_entity_poly.pdbx_seq_one_letter_code
_entity_poly.pdbx_strand_id
1 'polypeptide(L)'
;EKQRIDRGYDFAGVLEWFAERVDRIILLFDAHKLDISDEFRRAIEAIKGYDDKIRIVLNKADMVDHQQLMRVYGALMWSLGKVLNTPEVARVFIGSFWDQPLQFDMNRKLFELEEKDLFRDLQSLPRNAALRKLNDLIKRARLAKVHAYIISQLKKEMPAMFGKDSKKKELINRLSTIYEHIQREHQISPGDFPNLKRMQDQLQHHDFNKFHPLKPKLLETVDNMLAEDIAKLMRIIPLEDTLAKLNNSEGNTVKGGAFEGYSESPFGFGCGEGVDEGRGELEWVVSNERCDYDKVFDTLSPIDGKITGSNAKKEMVKSKLPNSVLGKVWKLADVDKDGMLDADEWALANHLMKIKLQGHDLPADLPEHLIPPSKR
;
A
#
# COMPACT_ATOMS: atom_id res chain seq x y z
N GLU A 1 -31.92 -1.91 -17.09
CA GLU A 1 -32.10 -1.77 -18.55
C GLU A 1 -31.76 -0.39 -19.14
N LYS A 2 -31.33 0.60 -18.35
CA LYS A 2 -30.69 1.83 -18.86
C LYS A 2 -29.16 1.66 -18.73
N GLN A 3 -28.40 2.04 -19.76
CA GLN A 3 -26.92 1.94 -19.89
C GLN A 3 -26.35 0.71 -20.64
N ARG A 4 -27.00 0.24 -21.71
CA ARG A 4 -26.26 -0.31 -22.86
C ARG A 4 -26.07 0.80 -23.89
N ILE A 5 -25.30 1.83 -23.54
CA ILE A 5 -24.76 2.72 -24.56
C ILE A 5 -23.54 1.99 -25.08
N ASP A 6 -23.67 1.42 -26.27
CA ASP A 6 -22.55 0.77 -26.94
C ASP A 6 -21.48 1.84 -27.14
N ARG A 7 -20.40 1.76 -26.36
CA ARG A 7 -19.32 2.73 -26.43
C ARG A 7 -18.69 2.59 -27.81
N GLY A 8 -18.31 3.69 -28.44
CA GLY A 8 -17.59 3.66 -29.72
C GLY A 8 -16.18 3.07 -29.66
N TYR A 9 -15.83 2.37 -28.57
CA TYR A 9 -14.53 1.76 -28.29
C TYR A 9 -14.68 0.63 -27.26
N ASP A 10 -13.71 -0.29 -27.24
CA ASP A 10 -13.63 -1.38 -26.27
C ASP A 10 -13.15 -0.86 -24.90
N PHE A 11 -14.09 -0.60 -24.00
CA PHE A 11 -13.78 -0.12 -22.65
C PHE A 11 -13.03 -1.14 -21.80
N ALA A 12 -13.35 -2.43 -21.91
CA ALA A 12 -12.68 -3.47 -21.15
C ALA A 12 -11.22 -3.63 -21.59
N GLY A 13 -10.97 -3.63 -22.91
CA GLY A 13 -9.61 -3.67 -23.46
C GLY A 13 -8.76 -2.45 -23.07
N VAL A 14 -9.36 -1.25 -22.99
CA VAL A 14 -8.66 -0.05 -22.51
C VAL A 14 -8.29 -0.18 -21.02
N LEU A 15 -9.20 -0.69 -20.18
CA LEU A 15 -8.91 -0.90 -18.76
C LEU A 15 -7.79 -1.91 -18.53
N GLU A 16 -7.79 -3.02 -19.29
CA GLU A 16 -6.71 -4.02 -19.26
C GLU A 16 -5.37 -3.37 -19.65
N TRP A 17 -5.37 -2.54 -20.71
CA TRP A 17 -4.17 -1.81 -21.15
C TRP A 17 -3.61 -0.87 -20.08
N PHE A 18 -4.48 -0.18 -19.33
CA PHE A 18 -4.05 0.65 -18.21
C PHE A 18 -3.57 -0.20 -17.03
N ALA A 19 -4.27 -1.27 -16.67
CA ALA A 19 -3.90 -2.14 -15.54
C ALA A 19 -2.47 -2.71 -15.67
N GLU A 20 -2.05 -3.01 -16.89
CA GLU A 20 -0.67 -3.40 -17.22
C GLU A 20 0.38 -2.34 -16.89
N ARG A 21 0.04 -1.05 -16.96
CA ARG A 21 1.00 0.07 -16.98
C ARG A 21 0.94 0.95 -15.73
N VAL A 22 -0.22 1.04 -15.08
CA VAL A 22 -0.40 1.91 -13.93
C VAL A 22 0.19 1.29 -12.67
N ASP A 23 0.54 2.18 -11.74
CA ASP A 23 1.07 1.83 -10.42
C ASP A 23 -0.05 1.45 -9.43
N ARG A 24 -1.21 2.09 -9.57
CA ARG A 24 -2.41 1.89 -8.74
C ARG A 24 -3.68 2.07 -9.57
N ILE A 25 -4.72 1.34 -9.16
CA ILE A 25 -6.07 1.46 -9.70
C ILE A 25 -6.99 1.81 -8.52
N ILE A 26 -7.60 2.99 -8.56
CA ILE A 26 -8.55 3.42 -7.53
C ILE A 26 -9.97 3.15 -8.03
N LEU A 27 -10.69 2.27 -7.35
CA LEU A 27 -12.11 2.00 -7.60
C LEU A 27 -12.95 2.79 -6.60
N LEU A 28 -13.71 3.77 -7.10
CA LEU A 28 -14.55 4.65 -6.28
C LEU A 28 -16.00 4.15 -6.25
N PHE A 29 -16.55 4.07 -5.05
CA PHE A 29 -17.97 3.78 -4.80
C PHE A 29 -18.58 4.92 -3.99
N ASP A 30 -19.82 5.28 -4.29
CA ASP A 30 -20.55 6.31 -3.56
C ASP A 30 -21.38 5.66 -2.45
N ALA A 31 -21.15 6.03 -1.19
CA ALA A 31 -21.87 5.47 -0.05
C ALA A 31 -23.37 5.82 -0.04
N HIS A 32 -23.74 6.96 -0.63
CA HIS A 32 -25.13 7.40 -0.70
C HIS A 32 -25.90 6.66 -1.80
N LYS A 33 -25.22 6.28 -2.89
CA LYS A 33 -25.82 5.60 -4.05
C LYS A 33 -24.96 4.42 -4.50
N LEU A 34 -24.86 3.41 -3.64
CA LEU A 34 -24.15 2.19 -3.98
C LEU A 34 -24.91 1.45 -5.09
N ASP A 35 -24.34 1.44 -6.29
CA ASP A 35 -24.79 0.63 -7.41
C ASP A 35 -23.57 0.00 -8.11
N ILE A 36 -23.62 -1.31 -8.29
CA ILE A 36 -22.59 -2.06 -9.02
C ILE A 36 -23.24 -2.61 -10.27
N SER A 37 -23.12 -1.82 -11.33
CA SER A 37 -23.67 -2.16 -12.63
C SER A 37 -22.94 -3.35 -13.26
N ASP A 38 -23.60 -4.02 -14.21
CA ASP A 38 -22.99 -5.09 -15.02
C ASP A 38 -21.76 -4.60 -15.82
N GLU A 39 -21.71 -3.31 -16.17
CA GLU A 39 -20.54 -2.71 -16.79
C GLU A 39 -19.37 -2.60 -15.80
N PHE A 40 -19.65 -2.21 -14.56
CA PHE A 40 -18.63 -2.16 -13.51
C PHE A 40 -18.10 -3.55 -13.16
N ARG A 41 -18.98 -4.56 -13.11
CA ARG A 41 -18.56 -5.96 -12.96
C ARG A 41 -17.60 -6.38 -14.08
N ARG A 42 -17.92 -6.08 -15.34
CA ARG A 42 -17.04 -6.35 -16.49
C ARG A 42 -15.71 -5.60 -16.41
N ALA A 43 -15.73 -4.36 -15.90
CA ALA A 43 -14.52 -3.58 -15.67
C ALA A 43 -13.59 -4.23 -14.63
N ILE A 44 -14.13 -4.71 -13.50
CA ILE A 44 -13.36 -5.45 -12.49
C ILE A 44 -12.81 -6.76 -13.09
N GLU A 45 -13.63 -7.48 -13.86
CA GLU A 45 -13.19 -8.72 -14.52
C GLU A 45 -12.05 -8.47 -15.53
N ALA A 46 -12.01 -7.30 -16.19
CA ALA A 46 -10.96 -6.93 -17.13
C ALA A 46 -9.60 -6.63 -16.46
N ILE A 47 -9.61 -6.23 -15.18
CA ILE A 47 -8.39 -5.94 -14.40
C ILE A 47 -8.00 -7.08 -13.45
N LYS A 48 -8.61 -8.25 -13.61
CA LYS A 48 -8.32 -9.44 -12.82
C LYS A 48 -6.85 -9.87 -12.98
N GLY A 49 -6.18 -10.21 -11.87
CA GLY A 49 -4.74 -10.53 -11.85
C GLY A 49 -3.82 -9.33 -11.58
N TYR A 50 -4.41 -8.14 -11.48
CA TYR A 50 -3.77 -6.92 -10.97
C TYR A 50 -4.36 -6.50 -9.62
N ASP A 51 -4.90 -7.46 -8.85
CA ASP A 51 -5.57 -7.24 -7.58
C ASP A 51 -4.66 -6.50 -6.56
N ASP A 52 -3.34 -6.71 -6.64
CA ASP A 52 -2.33 -6.04 -5.82
C ASP A 52 -2.27 -4.51 -6.04
N LYS A 53 -2.67 -4.04 -7.23
CA LYS A 53 -2.70 -2.63 -7.61
C LYS A 53 -4.01 -1.94 -7.22
N ILE A 54 -5.05 -2.71 -6.88
CA ILE A 54 -6.40 -2.17 -6.62
C ILE A 54 -6.46 -1.56 -5.21
N ARG A 55 -7.05 -0.37 -5.13
CA ARG A 55 -7.45 0.31 -3.89
C ARG A 55 -8.92 0.69 -4.04
N ILE A 56 -9.73 0.27 -3.08
CA ILE A 56 -11.18 0.51 -3.13
C ILE A 56 -11.49 1.67 -2.20
N VAL A 57 -12.25 2.65 -2.67
CA VAL A 57 -12.59 3.83 -1.91
C VAL A 57 -14.11 3.94 -1.85
N LEU A 58 -14.66 3.89 -0.64
CA LEU A 58 -16.06 4.19 -0.36
C LEU A 58 -16.17 5.67 -0.02
N ASN A 59 -16.45 6.47 -1.04
CA ASN A 59 -16.51 7.92 -0.99
C ASN A 59 -17.90 8.42 -0.53
N LYS A 60 -17.97 9.69 -0.09
CA LYS A 60 -19.18 10.34 0.42
C LYS A 60 -19.82 9.61 1.61
N ALA A 61 -18.98 8.97 2.43
CA ALA A 61 -19.42 8.24 3.60
C ALA A 61 -20.08 9.14 4.66
N ASP A 62 -19.86 10.46 4.59
CA ASP A 62 -20.47 11.47 5.45
C ASP A 62 -21.91 11.85 5.05
N MET A 63 -22.40 11.40 3.89
CA MET A 63 -23.78 11.62 3.43
C MET A 63 -24.78 10.62 4.03
N VAL A 64 -24.31 9.65 4.80
CA VAL A 64 -25.11 8.57 5.38
C VAL A 64 -24.82 8.45 6.88
N ASP A 65 -25.79 8.00 7.66
CA ASP A 65 -25.59 7.77 9.09
C ASP A 65 -24.69 6.54 9.34
N HIS A 66 -24.26 6.36 10.60
CA HIS A 66 -23.36 5.25 10.97
C HIS A 66 -23.95 3.86 10.65
N GLN A 67 -25.25 3.65 10.88
CA GLN A 67 -25.89 2.35 10.65
C GLN A 67 -25.99 2.03 9.15
N GLN A 68 -26.40 3.01 8.35
CA GLN A 68 -26.47 2.92 6.90
C GLN A 68 -25.08 2.73 6.31
N LEU A 69 -24.06 3.44 6.81
CA LEU A 69 -22.68 3.24 6.38
C LEU A 69 -22.22 1.80 6.56
N MET A 70 -22.48 1.18 7.73
CA MET A 70 -22.13 -0.23 7.97
C MET A 70 -22.90 -1.19 7.04
N ARG A 71 -24.18 -0.90 6.72
CA ARG A 71 -24.96 -1.69 5.75
C ARG A 71 -24.41 -1.57 4.33
N VAL A 72 -24.08 -0.36 3.90
CA VAL A 72 -23.52 -0.08 2.57
C VAL A 72 -22.14 -0.72 2.42
N TYR A 73 -21.29 -0.60 3.44
CA TYR A 73 -19.98 -1.25 3.49
C TYR A 73 -20.11 -2.77 3.40
N GLY A 74 -21.01 -3.38 4.18
CA GLY A 74 -21.27 -4.82 4.12
C GLY A 74 -21.78 -5.27 2.75
N ALA A 75 -22.69 -4.50 2.13
CA ALA A 75 -23.19 -4.79 0.78
C ALA A 75 -22.08 -4.70 -0.28
N LEU A 76 -21.20 -3.68 -0.19
CA LEU A 76 -20.05 -3.51 -1.06
C LEU A 76 -19.10 -4.72 -0.93
N MET A 77 -18.70 -5.09 0.28
CA MET A 77 -17.80 -6.24 0.50
C MET A 77 -18.39 -7.55 -0.01
N TRP A 78 -19.67 -7.78 0.23
CA TRP A 78 -20.38 -8.96 -0.26
C TRP A 78 -20.38 -9.04 -1.80
N SER A 79 -20.65 -7.91 -2.45
CA SER A 79 -20.67 -7.83 -3.91
C SER A 79 -19.27 -8.00 -4.52
N LEU A 80 -18.25 -7.35 -3.96
CA LEU A 80 -16.86 -7.46 -4.40
C LEU A 80 -16.31 -8.87 -4.24
N GLY A 81 -16.64 -9.56 -3.14
CA GLY A 81 -16.24 -10.95 -2.93
C GLY A 81 -16.72 -11.89 -4.04
N LYS A 82 -17.90 -11.61 -4.63
CA LYS A 82 -18.43 -12.36 -5.79
C LYS A 82 -17.78 -12.01 -7.12
N VAL A 83 -17.11 -10.86 -7.23
CA VAL A 83 -16.54 -10.37 -8.49
C VAL A 83 -15.04 -10.62 -8.55
N LEU A 84 -14.29 -10.28 -7.50
CA LEU A 84 -12.83 -10.44 -7.45
C LEU A 84 -12.43 -11.92 -7.39
N ASN A 85 -13.21 -12.75 -6.69
CA ASN A 85 -12.96 -14.20 -6.58
C ASN A 85 -11.52 -14.53 -6.14
N THR A 86 -10.97 -13.70 -5.23
CA THR A 86 -9.69 -13.90 -4.56
C THR A 86 -9.94 -14.34 -3.12
N PRO A 87 -9.09 -15.21 -2.54
CA PRO A 87 -9.18 -15.56 -1.12
C PRO A 87 -8.81 -14.38 -0.20
N GLU A 88 -8.07 -13.40 -0.73
CA GLU A 88 -7.65 -12.20 -0.02
C GLU A 88 -8.74 -11.12 -0.06
N VAL A 89 -9.00 -10.51 1.10
CA VAL A 89 -9.98 -9.44 1.26
C VAL A 89 -9.37 -8.12 0.80
N ALA A 90 -10.01 -7.47 -0.18
CA ALA A 90 -9.59 -6.16 -0.64
C ALA A 90 -9.74 -5.09 0.45
N ARG A 91 -8.73 -4.22 0.60
CA ARG A 91 -8.79 -3.07 1.51
C ARG A 91 -9.70 -1.98 0.93
N VAL A 92 -10.61 -1.48 1.75
CA VAL A 92 -11.53 -0.38 1.42
C VAL A 92 -11.24 0.81 2.32
N PHE A 93 -10.97 1.98 1.73
CA PHE A 93 -10.81 3.25 2.43
C PHE A 93 -12.16 3.95 2.48
N ILE A 94 -12.64 4.27 3.68
CA ILE A 94 -13.95 4.88 3.91
C ILE A 94 -13.74 6.34 4.23
N GLY A 95 -14.36 7.25 3.48
CA GLY A 95 -14.20 8.67 3.74
C GLY A 95 -15.04 9.56 2.83
N SER A 96 -14.80 10.86 2.92
CA SER A 96 -15.33 11.84 1.99
C SER A 96 -14.18 12.70 1.46
N PHE A 97 -13.73 12.38 0.26
CA PHE A 97 -12.50 12.91 -0.33
C PHE A 97 -12.80 14.22 -1.08
N TRP A 98 -13.13 15.26 -0.32
CA TRP A 98 -13.46 16.60 -0.82
C TRP A 98 -13.20 17.67 0.25
N ASP A 99 -13.13 18.93 -0.16
CA ASP A 99 -12.83 20.04 0.75
C ASP A 99 -14.11 20.64 1.40
N GLN A 100 -15.22 19.91 1.40
CA GLN A 100 -16.51 20.38 1.93
C GLN A 100 -16.72 19.91 3.38
N PRO A 101 -17.48 20.66 4.20
CA PRO A 101 -17.84 20.23 5.55
C PRO A 101 -18.61 18.91 5.55
N LEU A 102 -18.33 18.05 6.53
CA LEU A 102 -19.02 16.78 6.70
C LEU A 102 -20.49 17.02 7.06
N GLN A 103 -21.41 16.29 6.40
CA GLN A 103 -22.82 16.32 6.80
C GLN A 103 -23.05 15.55 8.11
N PHE A 104 -22.61 14.29 8.17
CA PHE A 104 -22.58 13.50 9.39
C PHE A 104 -21.13 13.33 9.86
N ASP A 105 -20.80 13.89 11.02
CA ASP A 105 -19.43 13.93 11.55
C ASP A 105 -19.15 12.92 12.67
N MET A 106 -20.13 12.09 13.04
CA MET A 106 -19.96 11.01 14.03
C MET A 106 -18.77 10.09 13.75
N ASN A 107 -18.47 9.84 12.46
CA ASN A 107 -17.38 8.97 12.02
C ASN A 107 -16.16 9.76 11.51
N ARG A 108 -16.04 11.06 11.80
CA ARG A 108 -14.95 11.93 11.32
C ARG A 108 -13.57 11.30 11.51
N LYS A 109 -13.31 10.78 12.72
CA LYS A 109 -12.06 10.09 13.07
C LYS A 109 -11.74 8.92 12.13
N LEU A 110 -12.75 8.12 11.77
CA LEU A 110 -12.56 7.00 10.85
C LEU A 110 -12.19 7.51 9.45
N PHE A 111 -12.89 8.54 8.97
CA PHE A 111 -12.65 9.12 7.65
C PHE A 111 -11.22 9.68 7.54
N GLU A 112 -10.76 10.42 8.54
CA GLU A 112 -9.43 11.01 8.52
C GLU A 112 -8.32 9.97 8.62
N LEU A 113 -8.52 8.89 9.40
CA LEU A 113 -7.56 7.79 9.49
C LEU A 113 -7.44 7.02 8.17
N GLU A 114 -8.56 6.71 7.52
CA GLU A 114 -8.55 6.03 6.23
C GLU A 114 -7.98 6.91 5.12
N GLU A 115 -8.28 8.21 5.13
CA GLU A 115 -7.69 9.18 4.21
C GLU A 115 -6.17 9.25 4.36
N LYS A 116 -5.66 9.35 5.59
CA LYS A 116 -4.23 9.33 5.90
C LYS A 116 -3.56 8.05 5.42
N ASP A 117 -4.21 6.90 5.62
CA ASP A 117 -3.68 5.62 5.17
C ASP A 117 -3.68 5.50 3.63
N LEU A 118 -4.71 6.00 2.95
CA LEU A 118 -4.72 6.09 1.48
C LEU A 118 -3.59 6.98 0.97
N PHE A 119 -3.43 8.16 1.56
CA PHE A 119 -2.37 9.10 1.17
C PHE A 119 -0.98 8.52 1.40
N ARG A 120 -0.76 7.79 2.50
CA ARG A 120 0.51 7.09 2.74
C ARG A 120 0.78 6.02 1.68
N ASP A 121 -0.23 5.25 1.25
CA ASP A 121 -0.07 4.28 0.15
C ASP A 121 0.31 4.98 -1.16
N LEU A 122 -0.36 6.10 -1.49
CA LEU A 122 -0.09 6.90 -2.70
C LEU A 122 1.29 7.58 -2.66
N GLN A 123 1.69 8.17 -1.55
CA GLN A 123 3.02 8.77 -1.37
C GLN A 123 4.15 7.74 -1.49
N SER A 124 3.89 6.47 -1.16
CA SER A 124 4.87 5.39 -1.26
C SER A 124 5.11 4.90 -2.70
N LEU A 125 4.31 5.33 -3.68
CA LEU A 125 4.37 4.80 -5.04
C LEU A 125 5.69 5.02 -5.76
N PRO A 126 6.30 6.23 -5.76
CA PRO A 126 7.54 6.43 -6.51
C PRO A 126 8.68 5.61 -5.91
N ARG A 127 8.70 5.47 -4.58
CA ARG A 127 9.62 4.61 -3.86
C ARG A 127 9.48 3.13 -4.23
N ASN A 128 8.24 2.63 -4.31
CA ASN A 128 7.98 1.23 -4.66
C ASN A 128 7.97 0.95 -6.19
N ALA A 129 8.27 1.94 -7.03
CA ALA A 129 8.16 1.80 -8.48
C ALA A 129 9.14 0.77 -9.06
N ALA A 130 10.38 0.72 -8.56
CA ALA A 130 11.38 -0.24 -9.04
C ALA A 130 10.95 -1.69 -8.77
N LEU A 131 10.51 -2.00 -7.54
CA LEU A 131 9.99 -3.33 -7.19
C LEU A 131 8.78 -3.73 -8.03
N ARG A 132 7.86 -2.79 -8.27
CA ARG A 132 6.65 -3.07 -9.07
C ARG A 132 6.99 -3.30 -10.55
N LYS A 133 7.88 -2.49 -11.13
CA LYS A 133 8.39 -2.73 -12.50
C LYS A 133 9.09 -4.07 -12.63
N LEU A 134 9.85 -4.47 -11.61
CA LEU A 134 10.48 -5.78 -11.56
C LEU A 134 9.43 -6.90 -11.52
N ASN A 135 8.39 -6.78 -10.69
CA ASN A 135 7.29 -7.75 -10.65
C ASN A 135 6.54 -7.85 -11.98
N ASP A 136 6.27 -6.72 -12.63
CA ASP A 136 5.61 -6.71 -13.95
C ASP A 136 6.49 -7.34 -15.03
N LEU A 137 7.82 -7.14 -14.96
CA LEU A 137 8.78 -7.83 -15.83
C LEU A 137 8.76 -9.35 -15.61
N ILE A 138 8.70 -9.82 -14.34
CA ILE A 138 8.57 -11.25 -14.01
C ILE A 138 7.31 -11.84 -14.64
N LYS A 139 6.15 -11.19 -14.39
CA LYS A 139 4.86 -11.63 -14.93
C LYS A 139 4.91 -11.73 -16.46
N ARG A 140 5.47 -10.71 -17.12
CA ARG A 140 5.61 -10.67 -18.59
C ARG A 140 6.57 -11.73 -19.13
N ALA A 141 7.69 -11.97 -18.46
CA ALA A 141 8.66 -12.98 -18.87
C ALA A 141 8.07 -14.39 -18.81
N ARG A 142 7.29 -14.70 -17.76
CA ARG A 142 6.56 -15.96 -17.65
C ARG A 142 5.53 -16.12 -18.77
N LEU A 143 4.71 -15.09 -19.01
CA LEU A 143 3.71 -15.11 -20.08
C LEU A 143 4.38 -15.32 -21.46
N ALA A 144 5.50 -14.65 -21.73
CA ALA A 144 6.25 -14.81 -22.98
C ALA A 144 6.81 -16.24 -23.14
N LYS A 145 7.34 -16.81 -22.06
CA LYS A 145 7.81 -18.21 -22.01
C LYS A 145 6.67 -19.19 -22.29
N VAL A 146 5.51 -19.03 -21.65
CA VAL A 146 4.31 -19.86 -21.90
C VAL A 146 3.84 -19.73 -23.34
N HIS A 147 3.78 -18.50 -23.87
CA HIS A 147 3.41 -18.26 -25.26
C HIS A 147 4.38 -18.95 -26.24
N ALA A 148 5.68 -18.93 -25.96
CA ALA A 148 6.68 -19.63 -26.77
C ALA A 148 6.45 -21.15 -26.82
N TYR A 149 6.11 -21.78 -25.70
CA TYR A 149 5.75 -23.20 -25.66
C TYR A 149 4.48 -23.50 -26.47
N ILE A 150 3.43 -22.68 -26.31
CA ILE A 150 2.18 -22.83 -27.07
C ILE A 150 2.45 -22.80 -28.57
N ILE A 151 3.13 -21.74 -29.06
CA ILE A 151 3.40 -21.57 -30.49
C ILE A 151 4.28 -22.71 -31.03
N SER A 152 5.24 -23.16 -30.23
CA SER A 152 6.16 -24.24 -30.63
C SER A 152 5.46 -25.60 -30.67
N GLN A 153 4.56 -25.89 -29.73
CA GLN A 153 3.76 -27.11 -29.74
C GLN A 153 2.80 -27.13 -30.95
N LEU A 154 2.14 -26.01 -31.23
CA LEU A 154 1.30 -25.86 -32.43
C LEU A 154 2.12 -26.09 -33.71
N LYS A 155 3.35 -25.56 -33.78
CA LYS A 155 4.24 -25.79 -34.93
C LYS A 155 4.65 -27.26 -35.06
N LYS A 156 4.92 -27.95 -33.95
CA LYS A 156 5.35 -29.36 -33.90
C LYS A 156 4.25 -30.30 -34.40
N GLU A 157 2.98 -29.99 -34.14
CA GLU A 157 1.83 -30.81 -34.55
C GLU A 157 1.32 -30.53 -35.97
N MET A 158 1.85 -29.52 -36.66
CA MET A 158 1.44 -29.16 -38.01
C MET A 158 2.04 -30.09 -39.08
N PRO A 159 1.23 -30.63 -40.01
CA PRO A 159 1.72 -31.48 -41.09
C PRO A 159 2.48 -30.66 -42.14
N ALA A 160 3.55 -31.25 -42.71
CA ALA A 160 4.40 -30.57 -43.68
C ALA A 160 3.72 -30.35 -45.04
N MET A 161 2.90 -31.30 -45.51
CA MET A 161 2.41 -31.32 -46.90
C MET A 161 0.89 -31.13 -47.06
N PHE A 162 0.04 -31.97 -46.47
CA PHE A 162 -1.41 -31.95 -46.69
C PHE A 162 -2.24 -31.82 -45.39
N GLY A 163 -3.49 -31.39 -45.50
CA GLY A 163 -4.44 -31.35 -44.37
C GLY A 163 -4.26 -30.17 -43.39
N LYS A 164 -3.53 -29.12 -43.78
CA LYS A 164 -3.12 -28.01 -42.91
C LYS A 164 -4.29 -27.24 -42.31
N ASP A 165 -5.30 -26.90 -43.10
CA ASP A 165 -6.45 -26.12 -42.62
C ASP A 165 -7.34 -26.91 -41.66
N SER A 166 -7.55 -28.20 -41.95
CA SER A 166 -8.28 -29.11 -41.07
C SER A 166 -7.53 -29.28 -39.74
N LYS A 167 -6.21 -29.52 -39.80
CA LYS A 167 -5.37 -29.65 -38.61
C LYS A 167 -5.35 -28.35 -37.79
N LYS A 168 -5.24 -27.19 -38.43
CA LYS A 168 -5.30 -25.89 -37.74
C LYS A 168 -6.59 -25.73 -36.94
N LYS A 169 -7.75 -26.03 -37.55
CA LYS A 169 -9.05 -25.98 -36.85
C LYS A 169 -9.10 -26.98 -35.70
N GLU A 170 -8.59 -28.19 -35.89
CA GLU A 170 -8.48 -29.21 -34.84
C GLU A 170 -7.63 -28.71 -33.66
N LEU A 171 -6.45 -28.14 -33.93
CA LEU A 171 -5.52 -27.64 -32.90
C LEU A 171 -6.11 -26.48 -32.10
N ILE A 172 -6.81 -25.54 -32.76
CA ILE A 172 -7.50 -24.43 -32.08
C ILE A 172 -8.61 -24.97 -31.16
N ASN A 173 -9.38 -25.96 -31.61
CA ASN A 173 -10.42 -26.58 -30.80
C ASN A 173 -9.86 -27.39 -29.62
N ARG A 174 -8.67 -28.00 -29.80
CA ARG A 174 -7.96 -28.79 -28.77
C ARG A 174 -7.00 -27.95 -27.91
N LEU A 175 -7.05 -26.61 -28.01
CA LEU A 175 -6.13 -25.72 -27.31
C LEU A 175 -6.16 -25.90 -25.78
N SER A 176 -7.32 -26.23 -25.21
CA SER A 176 -7.45 -26.51 -23.77
C SER A 176 -6.60 -27.71 -23.35
N THR A 177 -6.67 -28.80 -24.12
CA THR A 177 -5.88 -30.01 -23.88
C THR A 177 -4.38 -29.75 -24.09
N ILE A 178 -4.03 -28.90 -25.05
CA ILE A 178 -2.64 -28.46 -25.27
C ILE A 178 -2.14 -27.68 -24.05
N TYR A 179 -2.95 -26.81 -23.45
CA TYR A 179 -2.55 -26.07 -22.24
C TYR A 179 -2.30 -27.02 -21.07
N GLU A 180 -3.20 -27.99 -20.84
CA GLU A 180 -3.02 -29.00 -19.79
C GLU A 180 -1.76 -29.85 -20.00
N HIS A 181 -1.43 -30.18 -21.25
CA HIS A 181 -0.22 -30.90 -21.59
C HIS A 181 1.04 -30.09 -21.27
N ILE A 182 1.10 -28.83 -21.74
CA ILE A 182 2.21 -27.90 -21.48
C ILE A 182 2.36 -27.65 -19.98
N GLN A 183 1.24 -27.53 -19.26
CA GLN A 183 1.21 -27.31 -17.82
C GLN A 183 1.92 -28.45 -17.07
N ARG A 184 1.62 -29.70 -17.41
CA ARG A 184 2.21 -30.89 -16.78
C ARG A 184 3.66 -31.12 -17.21
N GLU A 185 3.96 -30.96 -18.49
CA GLU A 185 5.30 -31.19 -19.04
C GLU A 185 6.33 -30.20 -18.47
N HIS A 186 5.95 -28.91 -18.38
CA HIS A 186 6.86 -27.85 -17.98
C HIS A 186 6.61 -27.32 -16.55
N GLN A 187 5.70 -27.92 -15.80
CA GLN A 187 5.36 -27.55 -14.42
C GLN A 187 4.98 -26.08 -14.25
N ILE A 188 4.14 -25.59 -15.16
CA ILE A 188 3.71 -24.18 -15.20
C ILE A 188 2.42 -24.01 -14.41
N SER A 189 2.24 -22.86 -13.74
CA SER A 189 0.99 -22.54 -13.05
C SER A 189 -0.13 -22.26 -14.07
N PRO A 190 -1.37 -22.69 -13.83
CA PRO A 190 -2.49 -22.37 -14.73
C PRO A 190 -2.74 -20.86 -14.85
N GLY A 191 -2.34 -20.06 -13.86
CA GLY A 191 -2.45 -18.60 -13.89
C GLY A 191 -1.49 -17.89 -14.85
N ASP A 192 -0.42 -18.56 -15.30
CA ASP A 192 0.53 -17.98 -16.26
C ASP A 192 0.06 -18.12 -17.72
N PHE A 193 -1.03 -18.85 -17.97
CA PHE A 193 -1.56 -19.07 -19.31
C PHE A 193 -2.44 -17.89 -19.77
N PRO A 194 -2.33 -17.49 -21.05
CA PRO A 194 -3.22 -16.50 -21.63
C PRO A 194 -4.67 -17.00 -21.69
N ASN A 195 -5.62 -16.08 -21.78
CA ASN A 195 -7.03 -16.43 -21.91
C ASN A 195 -7.27 -17.32 -23.13
N LEU A 196 -7.87 -18.50 -22.90
CA LEU A 196 -8.06 -19.54 -23.91
C LEU A 196 -8.91 -19.04 -25.09
N LYS A 197 -10.05 -18.40 -24.83
CA LYS A 197 -10.95 -17.93 -25.90
C LYS A 197 -10.27 -16.87 -26.76
N ARG A 198 -9.63 -15.89 -26.12
CA ARG A 198 -8.87 -14.84 -26.82
C ARG A 198 -7.77 -15.43 -27.68
N MET A 199 -7.04 -16.43 -27.18
CA MET A 199 -6.01 -17.12 -27.97
C MET A 199 -6.62 -17.91 -29.14
N GLN A 200 -7.75 -18.59 -28.96
CA GLN A 200 -8.44 -19.29 -30.05
C GLN A 200 -8.82 -18.34 -31.17
N ASP A 201 -9.42 -17.19 -30.83
CA ASP A 201 -9.82 -16.17 -31.80
C ASP A 201 -8.60 -15.58 -32.54
N GLN A 202 -7.55 -15.20 -31.81
CA GLN A 202 -6.33 -14.64 -32.42
C GLN A 202 -5.62 -15.66 -33.33
N LEU A 203 -5.55 -16.93 -32.94
CA LEU A 203 -4.90 -17.98 -33.73
C LEU A 203 -5.63 -18.27 -35.05
N GLN A 204 -6.92 -18.00 -35.17
CA GLN A 204 -7.65 -18.14 -36.44
C GLN A 204 -7.05 -17.27 -37.54
N HIS A 205 -6.54 -16.09 -37.20
CA HIS A 205 -5.98 -15.12 -38.15
C HIS A 205 -4.51 -15.35 -38.50
N HIS A 206 -3.85 -16.36 -37.93
CA HIS A 206 -2.42 -16.62 -38.12
C HIS A 206 -2.14 -17.89 -38.94
N ASP A 207 -1.05 -17.91 -39.72
CA ASP A 207 -0.59 -19.10 -40.44
C ASP A 207 0.42 -19.88 -39.61
N PHE A 208 0.03 -21.08 -39.18
CA PHE A 208 0.84 -21.91 -38.29
C PHE A 208 2.11 -22.43 -38.96
N ASN A 209 2.20 -22.43 -40.29
CA ASN A 209 3.42 -22.83 -40.98
C ASN A 209 4.56 -21.84 -40.76
N LYS A 210 4.22 -20.56 -40.55
CA LYS A 210 5.19 -19.48 -40.29
C LYS A 210 5.66 -19.44 -38.84
N PHE A 211 5.08 -20.26 -37.97
CA PHE A 211 5.54 -20.37 -36.59
C PHE A 211 6.94 -20.97 -36.54
N HIS A 212 7.73 -20.44 -35.60
CA HIS A 212 9.07 -20.89 -35.36
C HIS A 212 9.06 -22.11 -34.44
N PRO A 213 9.98 -23.07 -34.64
CA PRO A 213 10.20 -24.15 -33.68
C PRO A 213 10.78 -23.59 -32.38
N LEU A 214 10.70 -24.39 -31.32
CA LEU A 214 11.25 -24.00 -30.03
C LEU A 214 12.76 -23.77 -30.12
N LYS A 215 13.22 -22.68 -29.51
CA LYS A 215 14.64 -22.31 -29.42
C LYS A 215 15.09 -22.42 -27.96
N PRO A 216 15.69 -23.55 -27.53
CA PRO A 216 16.05 -23.78 -26.13
C PRO A 216 16.94 -22.68 -25.53
N LYS A 217 17.92 -22.19 -26.29
CA LYS A 217 18.83 -21.11 -25.86
C LYS A 217 18.10 -19.83 -25.43
N LEU A 218 17.00 -19.47 -26.08
CA LEU A 218 16.22 -18.27 -25.72
C LEU A 218 15.44 -18.50 -24.41
N LEU A 219 14.95 -19.71 -24.20
CA LEU A 219 14.30 -20.08 -22.94
C LEU A 219 15.28 -20.10 -21.77
N GLU A 220 16.45 -20.70 -21.96
CA GLU A 220 17.53 -20.70 -20.97
C GLU A 220 17.92 -19.27 -20.55
N THR A 221 17.96 -18.33 -21.50
CA THR A 221 18.23 -16.92 -21.20
C THR A 221 17.18 -16.32 -20.27
N VAL A 222 15.90 -16.59 -20.52
CA VAL A 222 14.79 -16.12 -19.68
C VAL A 222 14.81 -16.79 -18.31
N ASP A 223 15.11 -18.08 -18.26
CA ASP A 223 15.18 -18.86 -17.01
C ASP A 223 16.33 -18.40 -16.12
N ASN A 224 17.51 -18.14 -16.70
CA ASN A 224 18.64 -17.59 -15.99
C ASN A 224 18.35 -16.18 -15.46
N MET A 225 17.70 -15.34 -16.27
CA MET A 225 17.26 -14.01 -15.82
C MET A 225 16.31 -14.12 -14.62
N LEU A 226 15.30 -14.98 -14.69
CA LEU A 226 14.32 -15.20 -13.62
C LEU A 226 14.95 -15.77 -12.34
N ALA A 227 15.92 -16.67 -12.46
CA ALA A 227 16.55 -17.36 -11.33
C ALA A 227 17.66 -16.55 -10.66
N GLU A 228 18.54 -15.93 -11.44
CA GLU A 228 19.74 -15.27 -10.91
C GLU A 228 19.64 -13.75 -10.89
N ASP A 229 19.32 -13.14 -12.04
CA ASP A 229 19.44 -11.68 -12.18
C ASP A 229 18.35 -10.95 -11.38
N ILE A 230 17.14 -11.48 -11.37
CA ILE A 230 16.06 -10.95 -10.55
C ILE A 230 16.36 -11.10 -9.06
N ALA A 231 16.95 -12.22 -8.64
CA ALA A 231 17.36 -12.42 -7.25
C ALA A 231 18.43 -11.40 -6.81
N LYS A 232 19.37 -11.03 -7.70
CA LYS A 232 20.34 -9.96 -7.45
C LYS A 232 19.65 -8.60 -7.30
N LEU A 233 18.72 -8.25 -8.20
CA LEU A 233 17.97 -7.00 -8.15
C LEU A 233 17.12 -6.87 -6.88
N MET A 234 16.46 -7.95 -6.47
CA MET A 234 15.66 -7.99 -5.23
C MET A 234 16.49 -7.69 -3.96
N ARG A 235 17.81 -7.92 -3.98
CA ARG A 235 18.71 -7.56 -2.87
C ARG A 235 19.12 -6.09 -2.93
N ILE A 236 19.33 -5.54 -4.12
CA ILE A 236 19.82 -4.18 -4.32
C ILE A 236 18.73 -3.14 -4.04
N ILE A 237 17.50 -3.39 -4.50
CA ILE A 237 16.42 -2.38 -4.43
C ILE A 237 16.13 -1.93 -2.98
N PRO A 238 16.02 -2.83 -1.97
CA PRO A 238 15.85 -2.40 -0.58
C PRO A 238 17.04 -1.59 -0.03
N LEU A 239 18.27 -1.89 -0.47
CA LEU A 239 19.47 -1.18 -0.06
C LEU A 239 19.49 0.25 -0.61
N GLU A 240 19.18 0.44 -1.89
CA GLU A 240 19.03 1.78 -2.49
C GLU A 240 17.97 2.60 -1.78
N ASP A 241 16.83 1.98 -1.47
CA ASP A 241 15.74 2.57 -0.71
C ASP A 241 16.17 3.04 0.69
N THR A 242 17.04 2.28 1.34
CA THR A 242 17.52 2.58 2.70
C THR A 242 18.59 3.67 2.67
N LEU A 243 19.46 3.65 1.67
CA LEU A 243 20.48 4.67 1.45
C LEU A 243 19.86 6.03 1.05
N ALA A 244 18.81 6.02 0.23
CA ALA A 244 18.05 7.22 -0.12
C ALA A 244 17.40 7.88 1.12
N LYS A 245 16.93 7.08 2.08
CA LYS A 245 16.42 7.58 3.37
C LYS A 245 17.51 8.20 4.23
N LEU A 246 18.67 7.55 4.34
CA LEU A 246 19.78 8.02 5.18
C LEU A 246 20.38 9.33 4.67
N ASN A 247 20.36 9.55 3.35
CA ASN A 247 20.93 10.74 2.74
C ASN A 247 19.99 11.95 2.71
N ASN A 248 18.83 11.91 3.39
CA ASN A 248 17.78 12.94 3.32
C ASN A 248 17.46 13.38 1.88
N SER A 249 17.62 12.48 0.90
CA SER A 249 17.18 12.75 -0.46
C SER A 249 15.68 12.52 -0.48
N GLU A 250 14.92 13.55 -0.10
CA GLU A 250 13.46 13.60 -0.17
C GLU A 250 12.91 13.47 -1.61
N GLY A 251 13.73 13.07 -2.59
CA GLY A 251 13.44 13.15 -4.02
C GLY A 251 12.50 12.07 -4.58
N ASN A 252 12.03 11.11 -3.77
CA ASN A 252 11.25 9.96 -4.27
C ASN A 252 9.89 9.75 -3.55
N THR A 253 9.39 10.74 -2.84
CA THR A 253 8.01 10.74 -2.31
C THR A 253 7.18 11.82 -2.99
N VAL A 254 5.88 11.60 -3.12
CA VAL A 254 4.96 12.62 -3.63
C VAL A 254 4.94 13.78 -2.63
N LYS A 255 5.21 15.00 -3.11
CA LYS A 255 5.18 16.26 -2.34
C LYS A 255 4.11 17.21 -2.93
N GLY A 256 3.67 18.19 -2.15
CA GLY A 256 2.70 19.20 -2.61
C GLY A 256 1.22 18.78 -2.50
N GLY A 257 0.35 19.78 -2.44
CA GLY A 257 -1.10 19.61 -2.57
C GLY A 257 -1.75 18.98 -1.33
N ALA A 258 -2.72 18.08 -1.54
CA ALA A 258 -3.41 17.37 -0.45
C ALA A 258 -2.49 16.47 0.41
N PHE A 259 -1.24 16.28 -0.02
CA PHE A 259 -0.21 15.51 0.68
C PHE A 259 0.63 16.36 1.64
N GLU A 260 0.61 17.69 1.48
CA GLU A 260 1.21 18.65 2.42
C GLU A 260 0.15 19.07 3.43
N GLY A 261 0.47 19.03 4.72
CA GLY A 261 -0.41 19.55 5.77
C GLY A 261 -1.53 18.63 6.27
N TYR A 262 -1.69 17.40 5.77
CA TYR A 262 -2.68 16.48 6.37
C TYR A 262 -2.30 16.03 7.80
N SER A 263 -1.01 16.15 8.16
CA SER A 263 -0.51 16.04 9.54
C SER A 263 -0.27 17.40 10.23
N GLU A 264 -0.63 18.52 9.59
CA GLU A 264 -0.26 19.88 10.02
C GLU A 264 -1.38 20.91 9.89
N SER A 265 -2.63 20.48 9.68
CA SER A 265 -3.76 21.40 9.87
C SER A 265 -3.88 21.67 11.38
N PRO A 266 -3.78 22.92 11.85
CA PRO A 266 -3.97 23.25 13.27
C PRO A 266 -5.39 22.95 13.80
N PHE A 267 -6.27 22.44 12.94
CA PHE A 267 -7.65 22.05 13.24
C PHE A 267 -7.95 20.58 12.89
N GLY A 268 -6.93 19.80 12.50
CA GLY A 268 -7.08 18.37 12.20
C GLY A 268 -7.21 17.53 13.48
N PHE A 269 -7.92 16.41 13.40
CA PHE A 269 -8.09 15.51 14.55
C PHE A 269 -6.76 14.99 15.11
N GLY A 270 -6.56 15.19 16.42
CA GLY A 270 -5.29 14.95 17.12
C GLY A 270 -4.46 16.21 17.38
N CYS A 271 -4.77 17.35 16.75
CA CYS A 271 -4.16 18.63 17.12
C CYS A 271 -4.60 19.05 18.53
N GLY A 272 -3.62 19.38 19.38
CA GLY A 272 -3.86 19.70 20.78
C GLY A 272 -4.02 18.48 21.71
N GLU A 273 -3.90 17.25 21.20
CA GLU A 273 -3.97 16.03 22.01
C GLU A 273 -2.69 15.19 21.89
N GLY A 274 -2.30 14.54 22.99
CA GLY A 274 -1.11 13.70 23.03
C GLY A 274 0.17 14.48 22.70
N VAL A 275 0.90 14.05 21.68
CA VAL A 275 2.20 14.65 21.29
C VAL A 275 2.04 16.04 20.64
N ASP A 276 0.85 16.34 20.10
CA ASP A 276 0.52 17.62 19.50
C ASP A 276 -0.11 18.60 20.51
N GLU A 277 -0.14 18.25 21.81
CA GLU A 277 -0.59 19.14 22.90
C GLU A 277 0.31 20.41 22.93
N GLY A 278 -0.32 21.59 22.95
CA GLY A 278 0.34 22.90 22.90
C GLY A 278 1.08 23.23 21.60
N ARG A 279 0.87 22.48 20.52
CA ARG A 279 1.41 22.82 19.19
C ARG A 279 0.81 24.14 18.69
N GLY A 280 1.64 25.16 18.52
CA GLY A 280 1.24 26.52 18.11
C GLY A 280 1.01 27.50 19.27
N GLU A 281 1.15 27.04 20.51
CA GLU A 281 1.20 27.93 21.68
C GLU A 281 2.57 28.61 21.79
N LEU A 282 2.58 29.87 22.25
CA LEU A 282 3.82 30.63 22.48
C LEU A 282 4.61 30.09 23.67
N GLU A 283 3.90 29.48 24.62
CA GLU A 283 4.45 28.91 25.84
C GLU A 283 4.63 27.40 25.70
N TRP A 284 5.68 26.85 26.30
CA TRP A 284 5.96 25.42 26.25
C TRP A 284 4.89 24.66 27.05
N VAL A 285 4.16 23.74 26.40
CA VAL A 285 3.01 23.03 26.98
C VAL A 285 3.32 22.35 28.33
N VAL A 286 4.54 21.87 28.50
CA VAL A 286 5.01 21.18 29.70
C VAL A 286 5.12 22.14 30.89
N SER A 287 5.24 23.44 30.65
CA SER A 287 5.28 24.49 31.70
C SER A 287 4.03 24.49 32.58
N ASN A 288 2.87 24.11 32.02
CA ASN A 288 1.61 24.06 32.76
C ASN A 288 1.64 23.07 33.94
N GLU A 289 2.39 21.97 33.81
CA GLU A 289 2.49 20.89 34.82
C GLU A 289 3.87 20.82 35.46
N ARG A 290 4.77 21.74 35.10
CA ARG A 290 6.17 21.78 35.55
C ARG A 290 6.31 21.77 37.06
N CYS A 291 5.45 22.50 37.78
CA CYS A 291 5.48 22.56 39.25
C CYS A 291 5.34 21.17 39.91
N ASP A 292 4.55 20.27 39.33
CA ASP A 292 4.38 18.93 39.87
C ASP A 292 5.55 18.01 39.49
N TYR A 293 6.11 18.19 38.29
CA TYR A 293 7.30 17.46 37.84
C TYR A 293 8.55 17.85 38.64
N ASP A 294 8.73 19.14 38.94
CA ASP A 294 9.86 19.68 39.71
C ASP A 294 9.86 19.16 41.16
N LYS A 295 8.69 19.01 41.79
CA LYS A 295 8.59 18.39 43.14
C LYS A 295 9.14 16.95 43.16
N VAL A 296 8.85 16.18 42.10
CA VAL A 296 9.37 14.82 41.96
C VAL A 296 10.87 14.87 41.65
N PHE A 297 11.30 15.78 40.79
CA PHE A 297 12.71 16.00 40.45
C PHE A 297 13.58 16.24 41.69
N ASP A 298 13.16 17.15 42.57
CA ASP A 298 13.88 17.47 43.80
C ASP A 298 13.98 16.28 44.75
N THR A 299 12.94 15.44 44.79
CA THR A 299 12.92 14.20 45.59
C THR A 299 13.93 13.17 45.09
N LEU A 300 14.32 13.22 43.81
CA LEU A 300 15.27 12.28 43.20
C LEU A 300 16.75 12.64 43.46
N SER A 301 16.99 13.66 44.29
CA SER A 301 18.34 14.11 44.71
C SER A 301 19.23 14.45 43.50
N PRO A 302 18.91 15.51 42.74
CA PRO A 302 19.73 15.93 41.61
C PRO A 302 21.13 16.34 42.07
N ILE A 303 22.14 15.99 41.28
CA ILE A 303 23.53 16.38 41.47
C ILE A 303 23.85 17.40 40.38
N ASP A 304 24.24 18.61 40.79
CA ASP A 304 24.56 19.72 39.87
C ASP A 304 23.39 20.07 38.92
N GLY A 305 22.16 20.00 39.45
CA GLY A 305 20.95 20.30 38.68
C GLY A 305 20.53 19.21 37.69
N LYS A 306 21.13 18.01 37.75
CA LYS A 306 20.80 16.86 36.90
C LYS A 306 20.55 15.59 37.70
N ILE A 307 19.61 14.76 37.27
CA ILE A 307 19.39 13.42 37.81
C ILE A 307 20.09 12.37 36.94
N THR A 308 20.69 11.37 37.59
CA THR A 308 21.33 10.27 36.87
C THR A 308 20.29 9.35 36.23
N GLY A 309 20.61 8.75 35.08
CA GLY A 309 19.70 7.80 34.42
C GLY A 309 19.29 6.60 35.28
N SER A 310 20.11 6.21 36.26
CA SER A 310 19.74 5.17 37.23
C SER A 310 18.60 5.61 38.15
N ASN A 311 18.59 6.86 38.61
CA ASN A 311 17.55 7.39 39.48
C ASN A 311 16.26 7.69 38.69
N ALA A 312 16.40 8.32 37.52
CA ALA A 312 15.29 8.57 36.62
C ALA A 312 14.58 7.26 36.21
N LYS A 313 15.33 6.22 35.83
CA LYS A 313 14.76 4.91 35.45
C LYS A 313 13.98 4.27 36.60
N LYS A 314 14.48 4.34 37.84
CA LYS A 314 13.77 3.80 39.02
C LYS A 314 12.40 4.46 39.19
N GLU A 315 12.31 5.76 38.95
CA GLU A 315 11.06 6.50 39.04
C GLU A 315 10.14 6.20 37.85
N MET A 316 10.67 6.24 36.62
CA MET A 316 9.93 5.96 35.39
C MET A 316 9.27 4.58 35.39
N VAL A 317 9.91 3.55 35.97
CA VAL A 317 9.33 2.19 36.07
C VAL A 317 8.06 2.15 36.92
N LYS A 318 7.87 3.08 37.87
CA LYS A 318 6.64 3.15 38.68
C LYS A 318 5.40 3.51 37.87
N SER A 319 5.56 4.11 36.69
CA SER A 319 4.47 4.41 35.75
C SER A 319 3.78 3.17 35.17
N LYS A 320 4.34 1.96 35.39
CA LYS A 320 3.87 0.67 34.84
C LYS A 320 3.87 0.58 33.32
N LEU A 321 4.57 1.47 32.63
CA LEU A 321 4.78 1.37 31.19
C LEU A 321 5.82 0.28 30.85
N PRO A 322 5.72 -0.39 29.69
CA PRO A 322 6.72 -1.37 29.25
C PRO A 322 8.12 -0.77 29.12
N ASN A 323 9.17 -1.53 29.45
CA ASN A 323 10.56 -1.07 29.35
C ASN A 323 10.96 -0.58 27.95
N SER A 324 10.37 -1.15 26.89
CA SER A 324 10.56 -0.69 25.51
C SER A 324 10.05 0.73 25.29
N VAL A 325 8.92 1.09 25.92
CA VAL A 325 8.32 2.42 25.88
C VAL A 325 9.15 3.39 26.72
N LEU A 326 9.55 3.01 27.93
CA LEU A 326 10.38 3.85 28.79
C LEU A 326 11.74 4.17 28.16
N GLY A 327 12.34 3.20 27.46
CA GLY A 327 13.56 3.44 26.69
C GLY A 327 13.37 4.43 25.54
N LYS A 328 12.19 4.43 24.90
CA LYS A 328 11.83 5.41 23.87
C LYS A 328 11.62 6.79 24.47
N VAL A 329 10.92 6.90 25.61
CA VAL A 329 10.75 8.17 26.35
C VAL A 329 12.11 8.75 26.74
N TRP A 330 13.00 7.93 27.32
CA TRP A 330 14.35 8.36 27.69
C TRP A 330 15.09 8.97 26.50
N LYS A 331 15.11 8.26 25.37
CA LYS A 331 15.80 8.72 24.15
C LYS A 331 15.24 10.04 23.61
N LEU A 332 13.95 10.30 23.81
CA LEU A 332 13.30 11.53 23.37
C LEU A 332 13.49 12.68 24.37
N ALA A 333 13.61 12.37 25.66
CA ALA A 333 13.74 13.36 26.74
C ALA A 333 15.18 13.82 26.97
N ASP A 334 16.17 12.94 26.77
CA ASP A 334 17.60 13.23 26.84
C ASP A 334 18.04 13.94 25.54
N VAL A 335 17.77 15.24 25.46
CA VAL A 335 17.93 16.06 24.25
C VAL A 335 19.40 16.32 23.96
N ASP A 336 20.20 16.59 25.00
CA ASP A 336 21.64 16.83 24.87
C ASP A 336 22.49 15.55 24.86
N LYS A 337 21.87 14.40 25.13
CA LYS A 337 22.47 13.04 25.06
C LYS A 337 23.63 12.86 26.04
N ASP A 338 23.58 13.53 27.17
CA ASP A 338 24.61 13.43 28.20
C ASP A 338 24.40 12.23 29.16
N GLY A 339 23.26 11.52 29.02
CA GLY A 339 22.93 10.35 29.83
C GLY A 339 22.41 10.69 31.24
N MET A 340 22.12 11.98 31.48
CA MET A 340 21.44 12.52 32.66
C MET A 340 20.19 13.27 32.19
N LEU A 341 19.34 13.70 33.12
CA LEU A 341 18.22 14.59 32.79
C LEU A 341 18.29 15.81 33.69
N ASP A 342 18.27 17.00 33.13
CA ASP A 342 17.99 18.22 33.90
C ASP A 342 16.49 18.36 34.22
N ALA A 343 16.12 19.44 34.91
CA ALA A 343 14.72 19.68 35.30
C ALA A 343 13.78 19.80 34.10
N ASP A 344 14.24 20.41 33.00
CA ASP A 344 13.44 20.57 31.79
C ASP A 344 13.24 19.22 31.07
N GLU A 345 14.31 18.43 30.95
CA GLU A 345 14.24 17.10 30.35
C GLU A 345 13.43 16.11 31.19
N TRP A 346 13.50 16.24 32.51
CA TRP A 346 12.66 15.46 33.42
C TRP A 346 11.18 15.81 33.27
N ALA A 347 10.86 17.10 33.16
CA ALA A 347 9.49 17.56 32.91
C ALA A 347 8.98 17.02 31.56
N LEU A 348 9.82 17.06 30.51
CA LEU A 348 9.52 16.47 29.21
C LEU A 348 9.29 14.95 29.30
N ALA A 349 10.13 14.21 30.03
CA ALA A 349 9.98 12.77 30.22
C ALA A 349 8.64 12.41 30.89
N ASN A 350 8.21 13.17 31.90
CA ASN A 350 6.93 12.94 32.57
C ASN A 350 5.74 13.26 31.68
N HIS A 351 5.81 14.34 30.91
CA HIS A 351 4.78 14.69 29.94
C HIS A 351 4.63 13.62 28.86
N LEU A 352 5.72 13.09 28.31
CA LEU A 352 5.69 11.98 27.35
C LEU A 352 5.12 10.68 27.96
N MET A 353 5.43 10.37 29.23
CA MET A 353 4.80 9.24 29.93
C MET A 353 3.29 9.44 30.11
N LYS A 354 2.85 10.66 30.44
CA LYS A 354 1.43 11.01 30.59
C LYS A 354 0.69 10.83 29.26
N ILE A 355 1.23 11.33 28.15
CA ILE A 355 0.70 11.14 26.79
C ILE A 355 0.50 9.64 26.51
N LYS A 356 1.48 8.81 26.87
CA LYS A 356 1.40 7.37 26.64
C LYS A 356 0.38 6.67 27.54
N LEU A 357 0.24 7.12 28.79
CA LEU A 357 -0.78 6.62 29.73
C LEU A 357 -2.20 6.98 29.30
N GLN A 358 -2.38 8.10 28.60
CA GLN A 358 -3.65 8.51 27.99
C GLN A 358 -4.01 7.72 26.72
N GLY A 359 -3.12 6.82 26.27
CA GLY A 359 -3.37 5.94 25.12
C GLY A 359 -2.85 6.46 23.79
N HIS A 360 -2.13 7.59 23.77
CA HIS A 360 -1.51 8.12 22.56
C HIS A 360 -0.13 7.50 22.31
N ASP A 361 0.30 7.46 21.06
CA ASP A 361 1.62 6.94 20.69
C ASP A 361 2.70 8.01 20.74
N LEU A 362 3.90 7.61 21.14
CA LEU A 362 5.09 8.47 21.18
C LEU A 362 5.63 8.71 19.76
N PRO A 363 6.14 9.91 19.44
CA PRO A 363 6.63 10.22 18.10
C PRO A 363 7.93 9.48 17.79
N ALA A 364 8.32 9.40 16.52
CA ALA A 364 9.61 8.82 16.14
C ALA A 364 10.79 9.72 16.56
N ASP A 365 10.61 11.03 16.37
CA ASP A 365 11.54 12.10 16.70
C ASP A 365 10.79 13.18 17.48
N LEU A 366 11.48 13.92 18.35
CA LEU A 366 10.85 14.93 19.21
C LEU A 366 10.41 16.14 18.35
N PRO A 367 9.12 16.53 18.35
CA PRO A 367 8.64 17.72 17.66
C PRO A 367 9.22 19.00 18.25
N GLU A 368 9.41 20.03 17.42
CA GLU A 368 10.04 21.30 17.80
C GLU A 368 9.32 22.02 18.95
N HIS A 369 7.98 21.96 18.99
CA HIS A 369 7.20 22.61 20.05
C HIS A 369 7.38 21.95 21.43
N LEU A 370 7.76 20.67 21.48
CA LEU A 370 8.04 19.94 22.72
C LEU A 370 9.49 20.09 23.20
N ILE A 371 10.40 20.62 22.37
CA ILE A 371 11.79 20.88 22.77
C ILE A 371 11.80 21.93 23.89
N PRO A 372 12.46 21.65 25.03
CA PRO A 372 12.60 22.62 26.10
C PRO A 372 13.14 23.96 25.59
N PRO A 373 12.56 25.10 26.02
CA PRO A 373 13.02 26.42 25.57
C PRO A 373 14.51 26.69 25.79
N SER A 374 15.11 26.07 26.81
CA SER A 374 16.54 26.14 27.12
C SER A 374 17.44 25.39 26.13
N LYS A 375 16.87 24.47 25.33
CA LYS A 375 17.59 23.57 24.41
C LYS A 375 17.17 23.72 22.94
N ARG A 376 16.43 24.79 22.61
CA ARG A 376 16.01 25.13 21.24
C ARG A 376 17.15 25.72 20.41
#